data_AF-A0A1W6N353-F1
#
_entry.id   AF-A0A1W6N353-F1
#
_cell.length_a   1.000
_cell.length_b   1.000
_cell.length_c   1.000
_cell.angle_alpha   90.00
_cell.angle_beta   90.00
_cell.angle_gamma   90.00
#
_symmetry.space_group_name_H-M   'P 1'
#
loop_
_entity.id
_entity.type
_entity.pdbx_description
1 polymer ?
#
loop_
_entity_poly.entity_id
_entity_poly.type
_entity_poly.pdbx_seq_one_letter_code
_entity_poly.pdbx_strand_id
1 'polypeptide(L)'
;MKREARIIEGVMRMKFEEIYDRFQKGRLTTQEAAELLGVSVSTFYRKRERYREEGFEGKYDRRLGKVSPHRAEDGEVRWVTKI
;
A
#
# COMPACT_ATOMS: atom_id res chain seq x y z
N MET A 1 -4.28 1.74 16.94
CA MET A 1 -4.17 2.62 15.75
C MET A 1 -2.74 2.92 15.28
N LYS A 2 -1.95 3.82 15.92
CA LYS A 2 -0.64 4.23 15.34
C LYS A 2 0.41 3.10 15.26
N ARG A 3 0.43 2.19 16.24
CA ARG A 3 1.40 1.08 16.30
C ARG A 3 1.12 0.01 15.24
N GLU A 4 -0.14 -0.39 15.06
CA GLU A 4 -0.54 -1.35 14.04
C GLU A 4 -0.34 -0.80 12.63
N ALA A 5 -0.71 0.46 12.40
CA ALA A 5 -0.47 1.12 11.11
C ALA A 5 1.02 1.15 10.75
N ARG A 6 1.90 1.38 11.74
CA ARG A 6 3.36 1.34 11.55
C ARG A 6 3.86 -0.06 11.23
N ILE A 7 3.33 -1.09 11.89
CA ILE A 7 3.70 -2.50 11.62
C ILE A 7 3.26 -2.89 10.22
N ILE A 8 2.00 -2.61 9.85
CA ILE A 8 1.46 -2.89 8.51
C ILE A 8 2.27 -2.15 7.44
N GLU A 9 2.61 -0.87 7.67
CA GLU A 9 3.44 -0.10 6.76
C GLU A 9 4.84 -0.71 6.60
N GLY A 10 5.47 -1.13 7.70
CA GLY A 10 6.78 -1.79 7.68
C GLY A 10 6.77 -3.11 6.92
N VAL A 11 5.80 -3.99 7.19
CA VAL A 11 5.67 -5.29 6.52
C VAL A 11 5.44 -5.11 5.02
N MET A 12 4.52 -4.22 4.64
CA MET A 12 4.22 -3.95 3.23
C MET A 12 5.41 -3.31 2.50
N ARG A 13 6.20 -2.49 3.20
CA ARG A 13 7.44 -1.91 2.67
C ARG A 13 8.50 -2.98 2.41
N MET A 14 8.79 -3.83 3.39
CA MET A 14 9.75 -4.93 3.23
C MET A 14 9.38 -5.83 2.05
N LYS A 15 8.09 -6.19 1.94
CA LYS A 15 7.59 -7.00 0.82
C LYS A 15 7.73 -6.29 -0.52
N PHE A 16 7.49 -4.97 -0.56
CA PHE A 16 7.65 -4.17 -1.77
C PHE A 16 9.11 -4.11 -2.22
N GLU A 17 10.06 -3.91 -1.33
CA GLU A 17 11.48 -3.86 -1.68
C GLU A 17 11.96 -5.17 -2.31
N GLU A 18 11.63 -6.31 -1.70
CA GLU A 18 12.02 -7.63 -2.21
C GLU A 18 11.48 -7.85 -3.63
N ILE A 19 10.20 -7.54 -3.85
CA ILE A 19 9.54 -7.71 -5.14
C ILE A 19 10.09 -6.71 -6.15
N TYR A 20 10.33 -5.46 -5.74
CA TYR A 20 10.85 -4.42 -6.60
C TYR A 20 12.28 -4.71 -7.05
N ASP A 21 13.14 -5.23 -6.17
CA ASP A 21 14.50 -5.69 -6.52
C ASP A 21 14.46 -6.80 -7.58
N ARG A 22 13.59 -7.80 -7.41
CA ARG A 22 13.39 -8.87 -8.41
C ARG A 22 12.87 -8.32 -9.75
N PHE A 23 11.94 -7.37 -9.72
CA PHE A 23 11.46 -6.67 -10.90
C PHE A 23 12.57 -5.86 -11.60
N GLN A 24 13.39 -5.12 -10.86
CA GLN A 24 14.52 -4.36 -11.42
C GLN A 24 15.58 -5.28 -12.05
N LYS A 25 15.77 -6.48 -11.50
CA LYS A 25 16.62 -7.53 -12.07
C LYS A 25 16.00 -8.24 -13.28
N GLY A 26 14.80 -7.83 -13.73
CA GLY A 26 14.09 -8.45 -14.85
C GLY A 26 13.56 -9.86 -14.54
N ARG A 27 13.53 -10.27 -13.27
CA ARG A 27 13.05 -11.60 -12.84
C ARG A 27 11.55 -11.68 -12.67
N LEU A 28 10.87 -10.53 -12.74
CA LEU A 28 9.42 -10.41 -12.68
C LEU A 28 8.98 -9.38 -13.71
N THR A 29 7.89 -9.68 -14.39
CA THR A 29 7.11 -8.70 -15.14
C THR A 29 6.40 -7.75 -14.17
N THR A 30 5.94 -6.61 -14.70
CA THR A 30 5.11 -5.67 -13.92
C THR A 30 3.85 -6.35 -13.36
N GLN A 31 3.24 -7.25 -14.14
CA GLN A 31 2.03 -7.95 -13.74
C GLN A 31 2.30 -8.91 -12.57
N GLU A 32 3.32 -9.75 -12.68
CA GLU A 32 3.70 -10.68 -11.60
C GLU A 32 4.09 -9.94 -10.32
N ALA A 33 4.82 -8.83 -10.43
CA ALA A 33 5.18 -8.01 -9.28
C ALA A 33 3.94 -7.41 -8.58
N ALA A 34 2.95 -6.94 -9.36
CA ALA A 34 1.69 -6.42 -8.82
C ALA A 34 0.87 -7.52 -8.13
N GLU A 35 0.80 -8.70 -8.74
CA GLU A 35 0.09 -9.87 -8.21
C GLU A 35 0.70 -10.37 -6.90
N LEU A 36 2.02 -10.50 -6.82
CA LEU A 36 2.71 -10.88 -5.58
C LEU A 36 2.50 -9.87 -4.44
N LEU A 37 2.31 -8.60 -4.77
CA LEU A 37 1.96 -7.55 -3.82
C LEU A 37 0.47 -7.52 -3.46
N GLY A 38 -0.38 -8.26 -4.18
CA GLY A 38 -1.84 -8.23 -4.00
C GLY A 38 -2.46 -6.89 -4.39
N VAL A 39 -1.89 -6.19 -5.37
CA VAL A 39 -2.36 -4.88 -5.84
C VAL A 39 -2.57 -4.87 -7.34
N SER A 40 -3.35 -3.90 -7.84
CA SER A 40 -3.47 -3.69 -9.29
C SER A 40 -2.15 -3.21 -9.89
N VAL A 41 -1.94 -3.49 -11.18
CA VAL A 41 -0.77 -3.03 -11.95
C VAL A 41 -0.58 -1.50 -11.86
N SER A 42 -1.66 -0.72 -11.99
CA SER A 42 -1.62 0.73 -11.83
C SER A 42 -1.16 1.16 -10.42
N THR A 43 -1.54 0.41 -9.40
CA THR A 43 -1.10 0.65 -8.02
C THR A 43 0.38 0.35 -7.86
N PHE A 44 0.86 -0.74 -8.47
CA PHE A 44 2.28 -1.07 -8.51
C PHE A 44 3.10 0.04 -9.19
N TYR A 45 2.66 0.54 -10.34
CA TYR A 45 3.30 1.68 -11.02
C TYR A 45 3.40 2.91 -10.10
N ARG A 46 2.30 3.33 -9.46
CA ARG A 46 2.30 4.48 -8.56
C ARG A 46 3.25 4.30 -7.36
N LYS A 47 3.36 3.08 -6.85
CA LYS A 47 4.28 2.75 -5.74
C LYS A 47 5.73 2.78 -6.21
N ARG A 48 6.03 2.30 -7.42
CA ARG A 48 7.34 2.39 -8.04
C ARG A 48 7.80 3.84 -8.23
N GLU A 49 6.96 4.68 -8.84
CA GLU A 49 7.33 6.09 -9.07
C GLU A 49 7.62 6.79 -7.75
N ARG A 50 6.78 6.57 -6.72
CA ARG A 50 7.05 7.11 -5.38
C ARG A 50 8.35 6.58 -4.78
N TYR A 51 8.61 5.28 -4.91
CA TYR A 51 9.84 4.68 -4.39
C TYR A 51 11.09 5.26 -5.08
N ARG A 52 11.01 5.61 -6.36
CA ARG A 52 12.11 6.30 -7.07
C ARG A 52 12.34 7.73 -6.57
N GLU A 53 11.28 8.45 -6.22
CA GLU A 53 11.35 9.84 -5.74
C GLU A 53 11.77 9.94 -4.27
N GLU A 54 11.17 9.13 -3.40
CA GLU A 54 11.26 9.24 -1.95
C GLU A 54 12.17 8.16 -1.31
N GLY A 55 12.60 7.16 -2.09
CA GLY A 55 13.40 6.04 -1.59
C GLY A 55 12.73 5.29 -0.44
N PHE A 56 13.56 4.73 0.44
CA PHE A 56 13.10 3.97 1.61
C PHE A 56 12.51 4.86 2.71
N GLU A 57 12.82 6.15 2.74
CA GLU A 57 12.28 7.07 3.74
C GLU A 57 10.82 7.46 3.45
N GLY A 58 10.38 7.29 2.19
CA GLY A 58 9.02 7.54 1.74
C GLY A 58 7.95 6.67 2.39
N LYS A 59 6.73 7.22 2.48
CA LYS A 59 5.56 6.45 2.95
C LYS A 59 5.03 5.54 1.86
N TYR A 60 4.98 4.23 2.16
CA TYR A 60 4.43 3.24 1.24
C TYR A 60 2.94 3.49 0.96
N ASP A 61 2.18 3.83 2.01
CA ASP A 61 0.81 4.28 1.88
C ASP A 61 0.55 5.52 2.75
N ARG A 62 0.39 6.66 2.06
CA ARG A 62 0.12 7.95 2.69
C ARG A 62 -1.26 8.04 3.34
N ARG A 63 -2.15 7.05 3.10
CA ARG A 63 -3.48 6.96 3.71
C ARG A 63 -3.46 6.28 5.08
N LEU A 64 -2.44 5.49 5.41
CA LEU A 64 -2.37 4.77 6.67
C LEU A 64 -2.43 5.73 7.86
N GLY A 65 -3.36 5.45 8.77
CA GLY A 65 -3.61 6.26 9.97
C GLY A 65 -4.34 7.58 9.71
N LYS A 66 -4.83 7.84 8.49
CA LYS A 66 -5.68 9.00 8.19
C LYS A 66 -7.14 8.58 8.07
N VAL A 67 -8.02 9.41 8.63
CA VAL A 67 -9.47 9.28 8.41
C VAL A 67 -9.79 9.77 6.99
N SER A 68 -10.62 9.04 6.26
CA SER A 68 -11.08 9.47 4.93
C SER A 68 -11.94 10.73 5.06
N PRO A 69 -11.76 11.76 4.21
CA PRO A 69 -12.65 12.92 4.19
C PRO A 69 -14.07 12.56 3.75
N HIS A 70 -14.26 11.41 3.08
CA HIS A 70 -15.56 10.89 2.65
C HIS A 70 -16.06 9.77 3.57
N ARG A 71 -15.54 9.66 4.79
CA ARG A 71 -16.00 8.65 5.74
C ARG A 71 -17.43 8.98 6.17
N ALA A 72 -18.35 8.05 5.96
CA ALA A 72 -19.71 8.11 6.50
C ALA A 72 -19.71 8.15 8.03
N GLU A 73 -20.76 8.71 8.63
CA GLU A 73 -20.90 8.76 10.08
C GLU A 73 -21.00 7.34 10.67
N ASP A 74 -20.46 7.13 11.87
CA ASP A 74 -20.52 5.83 12.56
C ASP A 74 -21.97 5.33 12.75
N GLY A 75 -22.93 6.25 12.89
CA GLY A 75 -24.35 5.93 12.96
C GLY A 75 -24.90 5.39 11.63
N GLU A 76 -24.57 6.06 10.53
CA GLU A 76 -24.94 5.65 9.18
C GLU A 76 -24.31 4.29 8.83
N VAL A 77 -23.02 4.10 9.12
CA VAL A 77 -22.33 2.82 8.88
C VAL A 77 -23.01 1.69 9.62
N ARG A 78 -23.29 1.86 10.92
CA ARG A 78 -24.00 0.85 11.73
C ARG A 78 -25.39 0.55 11.18
N TRP A 79 -26.13 1.58 10.77
CA TRP A 79 -27.46 1.42 10.20
C TRP A 79 -27.45 0.61 8.89
N VAL A 80 -26.54 0.90 7.96
CA VAL A 80 -26.45 0.19 6.66
C VAL A 80 -25.89 -1.22 6.82
N THR A 81 -24.81 -1.37 7.58
CA THR A 81 -24.05 -2.63 7.65
C THR A 81 -24.58 -3.60 8.70
N LYS A 82 -25.40 -3.12 9.65
CA LYS A 82 -25.95 -3.90 10.78
C LYS A 82 -24.88 -4.57 11.64
N ILE A 83 -23.68 -3.98 11.68
CA ILE A 83 -22.59 -4.37 12.59
C ILE A 83 -22.60 -3.54 13.86
#